data_AF-A0A954LXH6-F1
#
_entry.id   AF-A0A954LXH6-F1
#
_cell.length_a   1.000
_cell.length_b   1.000
_cell.length_c   1.000
_cell.angle_alpha   90.00
_cell.angle_beta   90.00
_cell.angle_gamma   90.00
#
_symmetry.space_group_name_H-M   'P 1'
#
loop_
_entity.id
_entity.type
_entity.pdbx_description
1 polymer ?
#
loop_
_entity_poly.entity_id
_entity_poly.type
_entity_poly.pdbx_seq_one_letter_code
_entity_poly.pdbx_strand_id
1 'polypeptide(L)'
;MIDYGKPWDDPELRPLLLNTWRNGPYEVFDIPLWAPPIIECPNGTPMQYVDGHPFADYVGVSGLGASSAMLTRPSPLAGLWAYRECTSLTDVTDGTSNTALAIETGSNNGCWLAGGPSTVRGYVSHKPAIGPDSQFGGMHAGASMTVFADGHLRFLSDSTNSEVISSIMTIAGGEAPLPDE
;
A
#
# COMPACT_ATOMS: atom_id res chain seq x y z
N MET A 1 5.13 28.32 7.10
CA MET A 1 3.95 29.19 6.99
C MET A 1 3.44 29.05 5.56
N ILE A 2 2.21 28.57 5.35
CA ILE A 2 1.66 28.33 4.01
C ILE A 2 1.25 29.67 3.40
N ASP A 3 1.78 30.01 2.23
CA ASP A 3 1.40 31.21 1.47
C ASP A 3 0.24 30.87 0.53
N TYR A 4 -0.97 31.29 0.91
CA TYR A 4 -2.21 31.05 0.16
C TYR A 4 -2.30 31.82 -1.17
N GLY A 5 -1.33 32.69 -1.48
CA GLY A 5 -1.23 33.38 -2.77
C GLY A 5 -0.60 32.53 -3.88
N LYS A 6 -0.04 31.37 -3.54
CA LYS A 6 0.59 30.45 -4.48
C LYS A 6 -0.30 29.22 -4.74
N PRO A 7 -0.20 28.60 -5.93
CA PRO A 7 -0.85 27.32 -6.21
C PRO A 7 -0.52 26.29 -5.12
N TRP A 8 -1.47 25.43 -4.77
CA TRP A 8 -1.27 24.42 -3.70
C TRP A 8 -0.11 23.44 -4.00
N ASP A 9 0.28 23.36 -5.27
CA ASP A 9 1.35 22.54 -5.82
C ASP A 9 2.67 23.31 -6.07
N ASP A 10 2.79 24.56 -5.60
CA ASP A 10 4.02 25.36 -5.75
C ASP A 10 5.21 24.71 -4.99
N PRO A 11 6.35 24.42 -5.66
CA PRO A 11 7.50 23.77 -5.04
C PRO A 11 8.07 24.51 -3.82
N GLU A 12 7.95 25.84 -3.75
CA GLU A 12 8.41 26.64 -2.62
C GLU A 12 7.50 26.50 -1.39
N LEU A 13 6.26 26.04 -1.58
CA LEU A 13 5.33 25.69 -0.49
C LEU A 13 5.52 24.26 0.04
N ARG A 14 6.46 23.50 -0.52
CA ARG A 14 6.73 22.11 -0.15
C ARG A 14 8.02 21.88 0.65
N PRO A 15 8.46 22.74 1.60
CA PRO A 15 9.43 22.25 2.58
C PRO A 15 8.70 21.22 3.43
N LEU A 16 8.93 19.94 3.13
CA LEU A 16 8.35 18.83 3.87
C LEU A 16 8.95 18.84 5.28
N LEU A 17 8.17 19.30 6.26
CA LEU A 17 8.59 19.39 7.65
C LEU A 17 7.71 18.45 8.48
N LEU A 18 8.33 17.43 9.08
CA LEU A 18 7.71 16.60 10.10
C LEU A 18 7.93 17.26 11.47
N ASN A 19 6.85 17.45 12.22
CA ASN A 19 6.94 17.78 13.64
C ASN A 19 7.31 16.50 14.40
N THR A 20 8.52 16.47 14.95
CA THR A 20 8.99 15.33 15.76
C THR A 20 9.39 15.77 17.16
N TRP A 21 9.36 14.81 18.09
CA TRP A 21 9.79 14.98 19.48
C TRP A 21 11.23 14.53 19.61
N ARG A 22 12.09 15.33 20.24
CA ARG A 22 13.45 14.89 20.62
C ARG A 22 13.36 14.21 21.98
N ASN A 23 14.08 13.09 22.15
CA ASN A 23 14.27 12.51 23.46
C ASN A 23 15.04 13.53 24.34
N GLY A 24 14.35 14.13 25.33
CA GLY A 24 14.84 15.27 26.11
C GLY A 24 13.69 16.09 26.70
N PRO A 25 13.94 17.34 27.15
CA PRO A 25 12.85 18.27 27.45
C PRO A 25 11.92 18.44 26.23
N TYR A 26 10.63 18.62 26.48
CA TYR A 26 9.62 18.77 25.43
C TYR A 26 9.98 19.95 24.51
N GLU A 27 10.37 19.63 23.29
CA GLU A 27 10.69 20.59 22.24
C GLU A 27 10.11 20.08 20.92
N VAL A 28 9.34 20.94 20.24
CA VAL A 28 8.81 20.70 18.90
C VAL A 28 9.76 21.37 17.92
N PHE A 29 10.23 20.61 16.93
CA PHE A 29 11.06 21.15 15.86
C PHE A 29 10.74 20.46 14.55
N ASP A 30 10.94 21.21 13.48
CA ASP A 30 10.75 20.74 12.12
C ASP A 30 11.97 19.94 11.66
N ILE A 31 11.75 18.74 11.12
CA ILE A 31 12.77 18.01 10.37
C ILE A 31 12.37 17.85 8.91
N PRO A 32 13.32 17.92 7.96
CA PRO A 32 13.07 17.53 6.58
C PRO A 32 12.49 16.12 6.54
N LEU A 33 11.35 15.98 5.89
CA LEU A 33 10.71 14.69 5.68
C LEU A 33 11.44 14.00 4.51
N TRP A 34 12.54 13.33 4.84
CA TRP A 34 13.16 12.40 3.91
C TRP A 34 12.26 11.19 3.75
N ALA A 35 12.21 10.64 2.53
CA ALA A 35 11.60 9.34 2.32
C ALA A 35 12.22 8.37 3.34
N PRO A 36 11.43 7.62 4.12
CA PRO A 36 11.99 6.43 4.70
C PRO A 36 12.44 5.55 3.52
N PRO A 37 13.72 5.13 3.41
CA PRO A 37 14.20 4.25 2.33
C PRO A 37 13.61 2.83 2.42
N ILE A 38 12.51 2.66 3.16
CA ILE A 38 11.97 1.39 3.62
C ILE A 38 10.91 0.86 2.63
N ILE A 39 10.40 1.70 1.72
CA ILE A 39 9.26 1.37 0.83
C ILE A 39 9.67 1.50 -0.66
N GLU A 40 10.95 1.29 -0.95
CA GLU A 40 11.47 1.23 -2.32
C GLU A 40 11.76 -0.23 -2.68
N CYS A 41 11.37 -0.64 -3.88
CA CYS A 41 11.81 -1.93 -4.41
C CYS A 41 13.27 -1.79 -4.88
N PRO A 42 14.19 -2.68 -4.50
CA PRO A 42 15.59 -2.61 -4.94
C PRO A 42 15.77 -2.68 -6.47
N ASN A 43 14.80 -3.24 -7.19
CA ASN A 43 14.73 -3.27 -8.65
C ASN A 43 13.50 -2.51 -9.15
N GLY A 44 13.01 -1.57 -8.34
CA GLY A 44 11.80 -0.80 -8.58
C GLY A 44 11.93 0.09 -9.80
N THR A 45 10.91 0.91 -10.03
CA THR A 45 10.98 1.83 -11.15
C THR A 45 12.18 2.79 -10.99
N PRO A 46 12.78 3.30 -12.08
CA PRO A 46 13.79 4.35 -11.98
C PRO A 46 13.25 5.66 -11.37
N MET A 47 11.93 5.75 -11.17
CA MET A 47 11.25 6.92 -10.66
C MET A 47 11.43 6.99 -9.14
N GLN A 48 12.32 7.86 -8.69
CA GLN A 48 12.53 8.11 -7.26
C GLN A 48 11.56 9.14 -6.69
N TYR A 49 11.01 10.00 -7.55
CA TYR A 49 10.10 11.08 -7.16
C TYR A 49 8.96 11.24 -8.15
N VAL A 50 7.77 11.51 -7.63
CA VAL A 50 6.58 11.95 -8.37
C VAL A 50 5.96 13.13 -7.63
N ASP A 51 5.58 14.18 -8.36
CA ASP A 51 5.10 15.46 -7.80
C ASP A 51 6.05 16.06 -6.74
N GLY A 52 7.36 15.85 -6.88
CA GLY A 52 8.37 16.33 -5.93
C GLY A 52 8.44 15.53 -4.62
N HIS A 53 7.75 14.40 -4.55
CA HIS A 53 7.68 13.54 -3.36
C HIS A 53 8.18 12.13 -3.66
N PRO A 54 8.72 11.41 -2.66
CA PRO A 54 9.27 10.07 -2.87
C PRO A 54 8.22 9.09 -3.38
N PHE A 55 8.59 8.35 -4.42
CA PHE A 55 7.79 7.32 -5.06
C PHE A 55 7.65 6.08 -4.15
N ALA A 56 6.51 5.39 -4.20
CA ALA A 56 6.29 4.16 -3.44
C ALA A 56 6.05 2.98 -4.39
N ASP A 57 6.91 1.96 -4.34
CA ASP A 57 6.78 0.72 -5.13
C ASP A 57 5.88 -0.34 -4.46
N TYR A 58 5.45 -0.08 -3.23
CA TYR A 58 4.58 -0.96 -2.46
C TYR A 58 3.29 -0.24 -2.10
N VAL A 59 2.19 -0.97 -2.15
CA VAL A 59 0.87 -0.49 -1.71
C VAL A 59 0.31 -1.36 -0.62
N GLY A 60 -0.40 -0.74 0.32
CA GLY A 60 -1.20 -1.42 1.32
C GLY A 60 -2.37 -2.15 0.68
N VAL A 61 -2.66 -3.35 1.18
CA VAL A 61 -3.77 -4.19 0.71
C VAL A 61 -5.05 -3.88 1.50
N SER A 62 -6.10 -3.44 0.80
CA SER A 62 -7.38 -3.11 1.43
C SER A 62 -8.47 -4.15 1.30
N GLY A 63 -8.23 -5.26 0.59
CA GLY A 63 -9.22 -6.33 0.39
C GLY A 63 -9.55 -6.57 -1.07
N LEU A 64 -10.73 -7.14 -1.31
CA LEU A 64 -11.24 -7.49 -2.65
C LEU A 64 -12.22 -6.44 -3.19
N GLY A 65 -12.03 -6.05 -4.44
CA GLY A 65 -12.84 -5.06 -5.15
C GLY A 65 -12.30 -3.64 -5.06
N ALA A 66 -12.69 -2.79 -6.01
CA ALA A 66 -12.12 -1.46 -6.18
C ALA A 66 -12.39 -0.53 -4.98
N SER A 67 -13.47 -0.81 -4.25
CA SER A 67 -13.92 -0.03 -3.08
C SER A 67 -13.57 -0.67 -1.73
N SER A 68 -12.69 -1.69 -1.69
CA SER A 68 -12.44 -2.45 -0.46
C SER A 68 -11.90 -1.62 0.70
N ALA A 69 -11.13 -0.55 0.40
CA ALA A 69 -10.64 0.40 1.40
C ALA A 69 -11.75 1.18 2.15
N MET A 70 -12.98 1.13 1.66
CA MET A 70 -14.15 1.76 2.27
C MET A 70 -15.03 0.77 3.05
N LEU A 71 -14.73 -0.53 2.98
CA LEU A 71 -15.51 -1.55 3.69
C LEU A 71 -15.34 -1.43 5.19
N THR A 72 -16.45 -1.69 5.90
CA THR A 72 -16.48 -1.80 7.36
C THR A 72 -16.17 -3.22 7.82
N ARG A 73 -15.43 -3.41 8.92
CA ARG A 73 -15.29 -4.73 9.56
C ARG A 73 -16.65 -5.16 10.14
N PRO A 74 -17.02 -6.46 10.11
CA PRO A 74 -16.22 -7.63 9.74
C PRO A 74 -16.50 -8.10 8.29
N SER A 75 -16.56 -7.19 7.30
CA SER A 75 -16.79 -7.59 5.91
C SER A 75 -15.80 -8.67 5.46
N PRO A 76 -16.26 -9.78 4.84
CA PRO A 76 -15.38 -10.85 4.38
C PRO A 76 -14.47 -10.43 3.21
N LEU A 77 -14.77 -9.29 2.57
CA LEU A 77 -13.97 -8.72 1.49
C LEU A 77 -12.95 -7.69 1.98
N ALA A 78 -12.95 -7.35 3.28
CA ALA A 78 -12.02 -6.38 3.83
C ALA A 78 -10.60 -6.96 3.97
N GLY A 79 -9.61 -6.16 3.63
CA GLY A 79 -8.20 -6.42 3.90
C GLY A 79 -7.70 -5.67 5.12
N LEU A 80 -6.38 -5.62 5.27
CA LEU A 80 -5.75 -5.05 6.46
C LEU A 80 -5.88 -3.53 6.53
N TRP A 81 -5.83 -2.83 5.39
CA TRP A 81 -5.93 -1.38 5.36
C TRP A 81 -7.36 -0.89 5.05
N ALA A 82 -7.71 0.28 5.59
CA ALA A 82 -8.91 1.00 5.23
C ALA A 82 -8.72 2.50 5.43
N TYR A 83 -9.56 3.29 4.75
CA TYR A 83 -9.49 4.75 4.83
C TYR A 83 -10.21 5.33 6.04
N ARG A 84 -11.22 4.63 6.57
CA ARG A 84 -12.16 5.22 7.56
C ARG A 84 -12.11 4.57 8.94
N GLU A 85 -11.38 3.47 9.09
CA GLU A 85 -11.26 2.76 10.35
C GLU A 85 -9.93 2.02 10.46
N CYS A 86 -9.55 1.69 11.70
CA CYS A 86 -8.37 0.89 11.99
C CYS A 86 -8.73 -0.60 12.05
N THR A 87 -7.84 -1.46 11.58
CA THR A 87 -7.92 -2.91 11.78
C THR A 87 -7.16 -3.29 13.03
N SER A 88 -7.83 -3.95 13.97
CA SER A 88 -7.17 -4.61 15.09
C SER A 88 -6.57 -5.93 14.63
N LEU A 89 -5.49 -6.37 15.26
CA LEU A 89 -4.96 -7.73 15.04
C LEU A 89 -6.00 -8.82 15.35
N THR A 90 -6.96 -8.54 16.23
CA THR A 90 -8.07 -9.45 16.54
C THR A 90 -9.07 -9.60 15.39
N ASP A 91 -9.10 -8.65 14.45
CA ASP A 91 -9.98 -8.72 13.27
C ASP A 91 -9.39 -9.62 12.19
N VAL A 92 -8.11 -10.00 12.30
CA VAL A 92 -7.40 -10.87 11.35
C VAL A 92 -7.61 -12.34 11.74
N THR A 93 -8.70 -12.92 11.24
CA THR A 93 -9.08 -14.31 11.51
C THR A 93 -8.46 -15.32 10.54
N ASP A 94 -8.00 -14.88 9.36
CA ASP A 94 -7.32 -15.75 8.38
C ASP A 94 -5.88 -16.10 8.80
N GLY A 95 -5.39 -15.44 9.86
CA GLY A 95 -4.05 -15.55 10.39
C GLY A 95 -3.09 -14.53 9.80
N THR A 96 -2.29 -13.89 10.66
CA THR A 96 -1.39 -12.79 10.25
C THR A 96 -0.31 -13.21 9.26
N SER A 97 0.04 -14.50 9.22
CA SER A 97 0.98 -15.07 8.26
C SER A 97 0.34 -15.43 6.91
N ASN A 98 -0.98 -15.30 6.78
CA ASN A 98 -1.73 -15.54 5.54
C ASN A 98 -2.40 -14.28 5.00
N THR A 99 -2.39 -13.17 5.74
CA THR A 99 -2.94 -11.89 5.28
C THR A 99 -1.84 -10.96 4.80
N ALA A 100 -1.95 -10.48 3.56
CA ALA A 100 -1.06 -9.50 2.97
C ALA A 100 -1.25 -8.12 3.64
N LEU A 101 -0.14 -7.53 4.06
CA LEU A 101 -0.04 -6.18 4.58
C LEU A 101 0.23 -5.20 3.43
N ALA A 102 1.23 -5.49 2.61
CA ALA A 102 1.59 -4.68 1.46
C ALA A 102 2.14 -5.56 0.35
N ILE A 103 1.95 -5.13 -0.88
CA ILE A 103 2.40 -5.85 -2.07
C ILE A 103 3.06 -4.88 -3.05
N GLU A 104 4.13 -5.36 -3.66
CA GLU A 104 4.87 -4.65 -4.68
C GLU A 104 4.00 -4.44 -5.94
N THR A 105 4.07 -3.25 -6.53
CA THR A 105 3.44 -2.94 -7.82
C THR A 105 4.23 -1.88 -8.59
N GLY A 106 4.36 -2.06 -9.90
CA GLY A 106 4.82 -1.03 -10.84
C GLY A 106 3.71 -0.25 -11.53
N SER A 107 2.43 -0.45 -11.14
CA SER A 107 1.28 0.19 -11.78
C SER A 107 0.54 1.20 -10.88
N ASN A 108 0.12 2.33 -11.47
CA ASN A 108 -0.68 3.39 -10.82
C ASN A 108 -0.12 3.90 -9.48
N ASN A 109 1.20 3.84 -9.33
CA ASN A 109 1.92 4.31 -8.15
C ASN A 109 1.89 5.83 -8.07
N GLY A 110 2.01 6.33 -6.85
CA GLY A 110 2.16 7.74 -6.55
C GLY A 110 3.21 7.93 -5.46
N CYS A 111 3.27 9.13 -4.90
CA CYS A 111 4.11 9.35 -3.75
C CYS A 111 3.50 8.72 -2.49
N TRP A 112 4.31 8.42 -1.48
CA TRP A 112 3.84 7.82 -0.23
C TRP A 112 2.79 8.68 0.50
N LEU A 113 2.73 9.99 0.21
CA LEU A 113 1.75 10.95 0.74
C LEU A 113 0.46 11.06 -0.08
N ALA A 114 0.41 10.51 -1.30
CA ALA A 114 -0.72 10.72 -2.21
C ALA A 114 -2.05 10.24 -1.62
N GLY A 115 -1.99 9.21 -0.77
CA GLY A 115 -3.19 8.51 -0.31
C GLY A 115 -3.89 7.80 -1.47
N GLY A 116 -5.12 7.34 -1.22
CA GLY A 116 -5.94 6.72 -2.26
C GLY A 116 -5.33 5.45 -2.86
N PRO A 117 -5.78 5.04 -4.06
CA PRO A 117 -5.34 3.80 -4.71
C PRO A 117 -3.83 3.75 -4.96
N SER A 118 -3.16 4.91 -5.08
CA SER A 118 -1.72 4.97 -5.28
C SER A 118 -0.89 4.46 -4.11
N THR A 119 -1.46 4.39 -2.89
CA THR A 119 -0.77 3.89 -1.69
C THR A 119 -1.52 2.77 -0.97
N VAL A 120 -2.84 2.68 -1.07
CA VAL A 120 -3.68 1.62 -0.49
C VAL A 120 -4.80 1.29 -1.47
N ARG A 121 -4.91 0.03 -1.92
CA ARG A 121 -5.92 -0.37 -2.90
C ARG A 121 -6.38 -1.82 -2.71
N GLY A 122 -7.55 -2.12 -3.25
CA GLY A 122 -8.10 -3.47 -3.30
C GLY A 122 -7.63 -4.24 -4.52
N TYR A 123 -7.58 -5.56 -4.43
CA TYR A 123 -7.40 -6.43 -5.58
C TYR A 123 -8.72 -6.52 -6.35
N VAL A 124 -8.71 -6.01 -7.58
CA VAL A 124 -9.80 -6.19 -8.54
C VAL A 124 -9.35 -7.31 -9.46
N SER A 125 -10.16 -8.38 -9.58
CA SER A 125 -9.81 -9.60 -10.31
C SER A 125 -9.35 -9.31 -11.75
N HIS A 126 -8.05 -9.10 -11.93
CA HIS A 126 -7.41 -8.96 -13.22
C HIS A 126 -6.49 -10.16 -13.42
N LYS A 127 -6.60 -10.80 -14.58
CA LYS A 127 -5.75 -11.94 -14.95
C LYS A 127 -4.78 -11.48 -16.04
N PRO A 128 -3.45 -11.59 -15.81
CA PRO A 128 -2.78 -12.03 -14.58
C PRO A 128 -2.82 -10.97 -13.46
N ALA A 129 -2.77 -11.42 -12.20
CA ALA A 129 -2.77 -10.53 -11.04
C ALA A 129 -1.36 -9.97 -10.74
N ILE A 130 -0.34 -10.78 -11.03
CA ILE A 130 1.08 -10.48 -10.87
C ILE A 130 1.75 -10.56 -12.23
N GLY A 131 2.55 -9.56 -12.57
CA GLY A 131 3.36 -9.56 -13.79
C GLY A 131 3.42 -8.19 -14.46
N PRO A 132 4.06 -8.10 -15.64
CA PRO A 132 4.02 -6.90 -16.46
C PRO A 132 2.58 -6.51 -16.76
N ASP A 133 2.28 -5.21 -16.70
CA ASP A 133 0.95 -4.62 -16.92
C ASP A 133 -0.19 -5.17 -16.01
N SER A 134 0.17 -5.93 -14.98
CA SER A 134 -0.78 -6.47 -14.00
C SER A 134 -0.99 -5.47 -12.85
N GLN A 135 -1.97 -5.77 -11.99
CA GLN A 135 -2.22 -4.92 -10.82
C GLN A 135 -1.01 -4.91 -9.85
N PHE A 136 -0.31 -6.02 -9.72
CA PHE A 136 0.84 -6.18 -8.82
C PHE A 136 2.07 -6.72 -9.55
N GLY A 137 3.25 -6.53 -8.94
CA GLY A 137 4.54 -6.92 -9.51
C GLY A 137 4.92 -6.09 -10.74
N GLY A 138 5.56 -6.75 -11.71
CA GLY A 138 5.97 -6.15 -12.99
C GLY A 138 7.38 -5.53 -12.99
N MET A 139 7.96 -5.30 -11.81
CA MET A 139 9.33 -4.80 -11.65
C MET A 139 10.37 -5.93 -11.56
N HIS A 140 9.90 -7.16 -11.31
CA HIS A 140 10.68 -8.39 -11.34
C HIS A 140 10.07 -9.40 -12.31
N ALA A 141 10.92 -10.18 -12.97
CA ALA A 141 10.44 -11.25 -13.83
C ALA A 141 9.79 -12.36 -13.00
N GLY A 142 8.50 -12.61 -13.26
CA GLY A 142 7.79 -13.79 -12.78
C GLY A 142 7.32 -13.77 -11.32
N ALA A 143 7.47 -12.66 -10.60
CA ALA A 143 7.02 -12.58 -9.20
C ALA A 143 6.73 -11.14 -8.72
N SER A 144 6.10 -11.05 -7.55
CA SER A 144 5.92 -9.83 -6.74
C SER A 144 6.35 -10.10 -5.29
N MET A 145 7.06 -9.16 -4.68
CA MET A 145 7.35 -9.21 -3.25
C MET A 145 6.13 -8.80 -2.43
N THR A 146 5.73 -9.63 -1.48
CA THR A 146 4.59 -9.37 -0.59
C THR A 146 5.00 -9.44 0.87
N VAL A 147 4.61 -8.43 1.64
CA VAL A 147 4.75 -8.36 3.09
C VAL A 147 3.46 -8.85 3.72
N PHE A 148 3.55 -9.73 4.70
CA PHE A 148 2.41 -10.24 5.46
C PHE A 148 2.23 -9.47 6.78
N ALA A 149 1.05 -9.59 7.40
CA ALA A 149 0.68 -8.84 8.59
C ALA A 149 1.54 -9.17 9.83
N ASP A 150 2.21 -10.31 9.86
CA ASP A 150 3.22 -10.66 10.88
C ASP A 150 4.64 -10.13 10.56
N GLY A 151 4.81 -9.43 9.44
CA GLY A 151 6.07 -8.82 9.02
C GLY A 151 6.99 -9.72 8.17
N HIS A 152 6.61 -10.96 7.87
CA HIS A 152 7.43 -11.79 6.97
C HIS A 152 7.21 -11.42 5.49
N LEU A 153 8.18 -11.77 4.66
CA LEU A 153 8.18 -11.52 3.22
C LEU A 153 8.02 -12.82 2.45
N ARG A 154 7.24 -12.81 1.36
CA ARG A 154 7.25 -13.90 0.36
C ARG A 154 7.28 -13.36 -1.06
N PHE A 155 7.96 -14.10 -1.92
CA PHE A 155 7.85 -13.96 -3.36
C PHE A 155 6.62 -14.73 -3.84
N LEU A 156 5.64 -14.01 -4.40
CA LEU A 156 4.48 -14.59 -5.04
C LEU A 156 4.73 -14.68 -6.54
N SER A 157 4.69 -15.89 -7.11
CA SER A 157 4.90 -16.11 -8.54
C SER A 157 3.74 -15.57 -9.38
N ASP A 158 4.01 -15.12 -10.61
CA ASP A 158 3.00 -14.77 -11.62
C ASP A 158 2.09 -15.94 -12.03
N SER A 159 2.51 -17.17 -11.77
CA SER A 159 1.72 -18.40 -11.94
C SER A 159 0.84 -18.74 -10.74
N THR A 160 0.89 -17.94 -9.66
CA THR A 160 0.06 -18.17 -8.46
C THR A 160 -1.41 -18.07 -8.84
N ASN A 161 -2.20 -19.05 -8.39
CA ASN A 161 -3.63 -19.08 -8.67
C ASN A 161 -4.32 -17.82 -8.14
N SER A 162 -5.19 -17.22 -8.95
CA SER A 162 -5.92 -16.01 -8.57
C SER A 162 -6.73 -16.19 -7.28
N GLU A 163 -7.22 -17.39 -6.97
CA GLU A 163 -7.92 -17.67 -5.72
C GLU A 163 -7.00 -17.59 -4.50
N VAL A 164 -5.76 -18.06 -4.63
CA VAL A 164 -4.74 -17.93 -3.57
C VAL A 164 -4.35 -16.46 -3.39
N ILE A 165 -4.29 -15.70 -4.49
CA ILE A 165 -4.06 -14.26 -4.42
C ILE A 165 -5.26 -13.59 -3.72
N SER A 166 -6.49 -13.96 -4.04
CA SER A 166 -7.68 -13.42 -3.38
C SER A 166 -7.69 -13.71 -1.89
N SER A 167 -7.38 -14.95 -1.49
CA SER A 167 -7.44 -15.38 -0.10
C SER A 167 -6.47 -14.63 0.80
N ILE A 168 -5.28 -14.28 0.29
CA ILE A 168 -4.31 -13.51 1.08
C ILE A 168 -4.66 -12.01 1.16
N MET A 169 -5.58 -11.51 0.34
CA MET A 169 -5.93 -10.08 0.34
C MET A 169 -6.93 -9.71 1.43
N THR A 170 -7.57 -10.70 2.08
CA THR A 170 -8.59 -10.52 3.10
C THR A 170 -8.08 -10.82 4.51
N ILE A 171 -8.73 -10.23 5.52
CA ILE A 171 -8.45 -10.50 6.94
C ILE A 171 -9.35 -11.60 7.53
N ALA A 172 -10.50 -11.85 6.92
CA ALA A 172 -11.55 -12.75 7.41
C ALA A 172 -12.31 -13.44 6.26
N GLY A 173 -11.61 -13.78 5.19
CA GLY A 173 -12.15 -14.39 3.98
C GLY A 173 -12.35 -15.90 4.13
N GLY A 174 -13.60 -16.33 4.11
CA GLY A 174 -14.00 -17.74 4.01
C GLY A 174 -14.00 -18.29 2.58
N GLU A 175 -13.14 -17.74 1.71
CA GLU A 175 -12.95 -18.09 0.28
C GLU A 175 -14.22 -18.00 -0.59
N ALA A 176 -14.93 -16.86 -0.54
CA ALA A 176 -15.95 -16.55 -1.55
C ALA A 176 -15.29 -16.23 -2.90
N PRO A 177 -15.89 -16.64 -4.04
CA PRO A 177 -15.37 -16.26 -5.36
C PRO A 177 -15.32 -14.74 -5.48
N LEU A 178 -14.33 -14.26 -6.23
CA LEU A 178 -14.18 -12.84 -6.54
C LEU A 178 -15.54 -12.28 -6.98
N PRO A 179 -16.04 -11.18 -6.36
CA PRO A 179 -17.28 -10.59 -6.80
C PRO A 179 -17.16 -10.22 -8.27
N ASP A 180 -18.17 -10.59 -9.06
CA ASP A 180 -18.32 -10.10 -10.43
C ASP A 180 -18.54 -8.58 -10.34
N GLU A 181 -17.58 -7.79 -10.83
CA GLU A 181 -17.73 -6.34 -11.05
C GLU A 181 -18.23 -6.06 -12.48
#